data_AF-A0A1T5C6T9-F1
#
_entry.id   AF-A0A1T5C6T9-F1
#
_cell.length_a   1.000
_cell.length_b   1.000
_cell.length_c   1.000
_cell.angle_alpha   90.00
_cell.angle_beta   90.00
_cell.angle_gamma   90.00
#
_symmetry.space_group_name_H-M   'P 1'
#
loop_
_entity.id
_entity.type
_entity.pdbx_description
1 polymer ?
#
loop_
_entity_poly.entity_id
_entity_poly.type
_entity_poly.pdbx_seq_one_letter_code
_entity_poly.pdbx_strand_id
1 'polypeptide(L)'
;MKKYGTDHSPRPAASAESGRPSSARAPLRLAATLAFAGFALSVVAGLLHADTASANDHPATFAEYARSGIWTAVHLAQFAGMALLISGLLVLLVVLKAPGGAMAWTARFGAVAAVAALALYAALQAVDGVALKHAVDAWVVAPEPAKAARFATAEGIRWLEWGMRSYQSFVLGVALILTGAVVVGAHRISRLIGYLMALTGLAYLAQGWIIGAEGFSQANTIPTLAGIVLILVWSVWLLVSAWFGKDAPTRGR
;
A
#
# COMPACT_ATOMS: atom_id res chain seq x y z
N MET A 1 -57.88 58.31 1.97
CA MET A 1 -57.10 57.26 2.67
C MET A 1 -56.39 56.41 1.61
N LYS A 2 -55.04 56.41 1.62
CA LYS A 2 -54.16 55.86 0.58
C LYS A 2 -54.05 54.33 0.69
N LYS A 3 -54.17 53.62 -0.44
CA LYS A 3 -53.90 52.17 -0.57
C LYS A 3 -52.39 51.91 -0.51
N TYR A 4 -51.99 50.91 0.29
CA TYR A 4 -50.65 50.35 0.30
C TYR A 4 -50.45 49.45 -0.93
N GLY A 5 -49.43 49.75 -1.75
CA GLY A 5 -48.92 48.86 -2.79
C GLY A 5 -47.64 48.19 -2.31
N THR A 6 -47.65 46.86 -2.26
CA THR A 6 -46.45 46.04 -2.02
C THR A 6 -45.88 45.63 -3.37
N ASP A 7 -44.71 46.17 -3.71
CA ASP A 7 -43.96 45.82 -4.90
C ASP A 7 -43.28 44.45 -4.71
N HIS A 8 -43.59 43.48 -5.57
CA HIS A 8 -42.99 42.14 -5.56
C HIS A 8 -42.24 41.95 -6.87
N SER A 9 -40.97 42.38 -6.88
CA SER A 9 -40.03 41.97 -7.93
C SER A 9 -39.53 40.55 -7.65
N PRO A 10 -39.66 39.59 -8.58
CA PRO A 10 -39.08 38.26 -8.39
C PRO A 10 -37.55 38.34 -8.52
N ARG A 11 -36.85 37.77 -7.54
CA ARG A 11 -35.39 37.56 -7.57
C ARG A 11 -35.06 36.58 -8.72
N PRO A 12 -34.04 36.83 -9.57
CA PRO A 12 -33.65 35.87 -10.59
C PRO A 12 -33.20 34.56 -9.94
N ALA A 13 -33.74 33.44 -10.42
CA ALA A 13 -33.31 32.11 -10.02
C ALA A 13 -31.81 31.97 -10.31
N ALA A 14 -31.03 31.67 -9.27
CA ALA A 14 -29.62 31.33 -9.42
C ALA A 14 -29.53 30.13 -10.38
N SER A 15 -28.89 30.36 -11.52
CA SER A 15 -28.53 29.33 -12.48
C SER A 15 -27.79 28.20 -11.77
N ALA A 16 -28.32 26.98 -11.88
CA ALA A 16 -27.68 25.78 -11.38
C ALA A 16 -26.28 25.67 -12.00
N GLU A 17 -25.25 25.81 -11.16
CA GLU A 17 -23.85 25.56 -11.53
C GLU A 17 -23.68 24.05 -11.74
N SER A 18 -24.04 23.57 -12.93
CA SER A 18 -23.80 22.19 -13.35
C SER A 18 -22.30 22.02 -13.59
N GLY A 19 -21.58 21.38 -12.67
CA GLY A 19 -20.23 20.88 -12.98
C GLY A 19 -19.26 20.68 -11.83
N ARG A 20 -19.49 21.22 -10.62
CA ARG A 20 -18.58 20.91 -9.50
C ARG A 20 -18.85 19.49 -8.99
N PRO A 21 -17.87 18.58 -9.02
CA PRO A 21 -18.04 17.28 -8.37
C PRO A 21 -18.37 17.49 -6.89
N SER A 22 -19.35 16.75 -6.39
CA SER A 22 -19.83 16.86 -5.01
C SER A 22 -18.67 16.74 -4.03
N SER A 23 -18.52 17.73 -3.14
CA SER A 23 -17.44 17.83 -2.14
C SER A 23 -17.32 16.57 -1.27
N ALA A 24 -18.42 15.82 -1.13
CA ALA A 24 -18.49 14.56 -0.39
C ALA A 24 -17.66 13.41 -0.99
N ARG A 25 -17.34 13.43 -2.30
CA ARG A 25 -16.56 12.35 -2.95
C ARG A 25 -15.09 12.64 -3.12
N ALA A 26 -14.67 13.90 -3.05
CA ALA A 26 -13.27 14.26 -3.23
C ALA A 26 -12.33 13.45 -2.31
N PRO A 27 -12.67 13.21 -1.02
CA PRO A 27 -11.85 12.38 -0.15
C PRO A 27 -11.78 10.89 -0.55
N LEU A 28 -12.89 10.32 -1.04
CA LEU A 28 -12.92 8.92 -1.50
C LEU A 28 -12.11 8.74 -2.80
N ARG A 29 -12.19 9.71 -3.72
CA ARG A 29 -11.37 9.72 -4.94
C ARG A 29 -9.89 9.84 -4.62
N LEU A 30 -9.53 10.67 -3.64
CA LEU A 30 -8.16 10.77 -3.16
C LEU A 30 -7.65 9.42 -2.62
N ALA A 31 -8.41 8.78 -1.71
CA ALA A 31 -8.06 7.46 -1.17
C ALA A 31 -7.83 6.43 -2.27
N ALA A 32 -8.76 6.35 -3.22
CA ALA A 32 -8.71 5.38 -4.31
C ALA A 32 -7.54 5.65 -5.27
N THR A 33 -7.29 6.92 -5.60
CA THR A 33 -6.19 7.34 -6.49
C THR A 33 -4.83 7.05 -5.86
N LEU A 34 -4.65 7.38 -4.57
CA LEU A 34 -3.42 7.08 -3.83
C LEU A 34 -3.17 5.58 -3.76
N ALA A 35 -4.19 4.78 -3.42
CA ALA A 35 -4.06 3.32 -3.36
C ALA A 35 -3.65 2.70 -4.70
N PHE A 36 -4.32 3.08 -5.78
CA PHE A 36 -4.01 2.56 -7.12
C PHE A 36 -2.66 3.07 -7.64
N ALA A 37 -2.35 4.35 -7.48
CA ALA A 37 -1.07 4.91 -7.90
C ALA A 37 0.10 4.27 -7.14
N GLY A 38 -0.07 4.04 -5.84
CA GLY A 38 0.90 3.32 -5.02
C GLY A 38 1.14 1.90 -5.51
N PHE A 39 0.07 1.16 -5.81
CA PHE A 39 0.17 -0.16 -6.43
C PHE A 39 0.90 -0.12 -7.79
N ALA A 40 0.50 0.78 -8.69
CA ALA A 40 1.08 0.88 -10.03
C ALA A 40 2.57 1.22 -9.98
N LEU A 41 2.97 2.15 -9.12
CA LEU A 41 4.38 2.52 -8.92
C LEU A 41 5.18 1.33 -8.37
N SER A 42 4.65 0.60 -7.38
CA SER A 42 5.31 -0.59 -6.84
C SER A 42 5.50 -1.70 -7.89
N VAL A 43 4.52 -1.91 -8.78
CA VAL A 43 4.64 -2.89 -9.87
C VAL A 43 5.71 -2.45 -10.88
N VAL A 44 5.69 -1.19 -11.31
CA VAL A 44 6.70 -0.66 -12.24
C VAL A 44 8.11 -0.78 -11.64
N ALA A 45 8.28 -0.44 -10.35
CA ALA A 45 9.55 -0.61 -9.66
C ALA A 45 9.95 -2.09 -9.58
N GLY A 46 9.01 -2.99 -9.27
CA GLY A 46 9.25 -4.43 -9.25
C GLY A 46 9.71 -5.00 -10.60
N LEU A 47 9.15 -4.53 -11.72
CA LEU A 47 9.58 -4.93 -13.07
C LEU A 47 11.01 -4.48 -13.43
N LEU A 48 11.53 -3.48 -12.73
CA LEU A 48 12.90 -2.96 -12.91
C LEU A 48 13.88 -3.55 -11.87
N HIS A 49 13.38 -4.35 -10.93
CA HIS A 49 14.18 -4.98 -9.90
C HIS A 49 15.02 -6.12 -10.50
N ALA A 50 16.26 -6.29 -10.01
CA ALA A 50 17.09 -7.41 -10.42
C ALA A 50 16.69 -8.65 -9.62
N ASP A 51 16.13 -9.67 -10.26
CA ASP A 51 15.53 -10.84 -9.60
C ASP A 51 15.66 -12.15 -10.40
N THR A 52 16.65 -12.24 -11.29
CA THR A 52 16.80 -13.42 -12.17
C THR A 52 17.42 -14.62 -11.45
N ALA A 53 18.37 -14.39 -10.54
CA ALA A 53 18.91 -15.43 -9.68
C ALA A 53 17.93 -15.79 -8.56
N SER A 54 18.05 -17.03 -8.06
CA SER A 54 17.33 -17.41 -6.85
C SER A 54 17.73 -16.49 -5.70
N ALA A 55 16.73 -15.86 -5.09
CA ALA A 55 16.91 -14.91 -4.00
C ALA A 55 17.56 -15.52 -2.73
N ASN A 56 17.60 -16.85 -2.63
CA ASN A 56 18.29 -17.61 -1.58
C ASN A 56 19.67 -18.17 -2.02
N ASP A 57 20.04 -18.04 -3.29
CA ASP A 57 21.41 -18.26 -3.77
C ASP A 57 22.18 -16.94 -3.59
N HIS A 58 22.71 -16.74 -2.38
CA HIS A 58 23.38 -15.50 -1.99
C HIS A 58 24.54 -15.11 -2.92
N PRO A 59 25.47 -16.02 -3.29
CA PRO A 59 26.53 -15.68 -4.25
C PRO A 59 26.00 -15.17 -5.60
N ALA A 60 25.03 -15.87 -6.20
CA ALA A 60 24.50 -15.50 -7.50
C ALA A 60 23.72 -14.18 -7.45
N THR A 61 22.82 -14.06 -6.48
CA THR A 61 21.97 -12.88 -6.25
C THR A 61 22.79 -11.65 -5.91
N PHE A 62 23.78 -11.74 -5.02
CA PHE A 62 24.63 -10.60 -4.67
C PHE A 62 25.45 -10.11 -5.86
N ALA A 63 25.92 -11.02 -6.72
CA ALA A 63 26.61 -10.64 -7.95
C ALA A 63 25.67 -9.91 -8.93
N GLU A 64 24.40 -10.29 -8.97
CA GLU A 64 23.37 -9.59 -9.76
C GLU A 64 23.09 -8.19 -9.21
N TYR A 65 22.91 -8.06 -7.90
CA TYR A 65 22.68 -6.78 -7.24
C TYR A 65 23.87 -5.82 -7.43
N ALA A 66 25.09 -6.35 -7.37
CA ALA A 66 26.30 -5.57 -7.61
C ALA A 66 26.34 -4.99 -9.03
N ARG A 67 25.84 -5.74 -10.04
CA ARG A 67 25.74 -5.28 -11.43
C ARG A 67 24.61 -4.28 -11.68
N SER A 68 23.63 -4.18 -10.80
CA SER A 68 22.51 -3.25 -10.95
C SER A 68 22.93 -1.81 -10.64
N GLY A 69 22.89 -0.94 -11.66
CA GLY A 69 23.17 0.50 -11.53
C GLY A 69 21.99 1.32 -10.99
N ILE A 70 20.79 0.74 -10.91
CA ILE A 70 19.57 1.43 -10.48
C ILE A 70 18.96 0.86 -9.19
N TRP A 71 19.67 -0.06 -8.52
CA TRP A 71 19.18 -0.79 -7.34
C TRP A 71 18.53 0.11 -6.29
N THR A 72 19.26 1.12 -5.81
CA THR A 72 18.76 2.06 -4.79
C THR A 72 17.56 2.88 -5.29
N ALA A 73 17.53 3.25 -6.57
CA ALA A 73 16.41 3.99 -7.16
C ALA A 73 15.14 3.14 -7.24
N VAL A 74 15.27 1.86 -7.58
CA VAL A 74 14.16 0.89 -7.57
C VAL A 74 13.56 0.77 -6.17
N HIS A 75 14.40 0.64 -5.15
CA HIS A 75 13.99 0.54 -3.75
C HIS A 75 13.32 1.84 -3.24
N LEU A 76 13.84 3.00 -3.63
CA LEU A 76 13.18 4.28 -3.35
C LEU A 76 11.79 4.37 -4.00
N ALA A 77 11.65 3.90 -5.25
CA ALA A 77 10.37 3.86 -5.94
C ALA A 77 9.39 2.88 -5.28
N GLN A 78 9.86 1.70 -4.84
CA GLN A 78 9.07 0.76 -4.04
C GLN A 78 8.58 1.41 -2.73
N PHE A 79 9.47 2.10 -1.99
CA PHE A 79 9.10 2.86 -0.79
C PHE A 79 8.00 3.88 -1.08
N ALA A 80 8.17 4.70 -2.12
CA ALA A 80 7.18 5.69 -2.53
C ALA A 80 5.84 5.04 -2.91
N GLY A 81 5.86 3.92 -3.62
CA GLY A 81 4.66 3.15 -3.96
C GLY A 81 3.92 2.64 -2.72
N MET A 82 4.64 2.07 -1.76
CA MET A 82 4.06 1.66 -0.47
C MET A 82 3.50 2.85 0.32
N ALA A 83 4.23 3.97 0.37
CA ALA A 83 3.79 5.17 1.08
C ALA A 83 2.47 5.72 0.50
N LEU A 84 2.32 5.73 -0.82
CA LEU A 84 1.08 6.10 -1.51
C LEU A 84 -0.05 5.11 -1.19
N LEU A 85 0.23 3.80 -1.24
CA LEU A 85 -0.76 2.76 -0.91
C LEU A 85 -1.28 2.93 0.53
N ILE A 86 -0.37 3.07 1.50
CA ILE A 86 -0.70 3.27 2.91
C ILE A 86 -1.45 4.58 3.12
N SER A 87 -1.05 5.66 2.45
CA SER A 87 -1.79 6.93 2.48
C SER A 87 -3.23 6.76 1.98
N GLY A 88 -3.43 5.99 0.90
CA GLY A 88 -4.75 5.63 0.41
C GLY A 88 -5.60 4.89 1.45
N LEU A 89 -5.01 3.92 2.17
CA LEU A 89 -5.69 3.21 3.25
C LEU A 89 -6.06 4.13 4.42
N LEU A 90 -5.15 5.03 4.83
CA LEU A 90 -5.41 5.97 5.92
C LEU A 90 -6.53 6.95 5.58
N VAL A 91 -6.51 7.53 4.37
CA VAL A 91 -7.60 8.39 3.90
C VAL A 91 -8.90 7.60 3.82
N LEU A 92 -8.87 6.34 3.34
CA LEU A 92 -10.04 5.48 3.28
C LEU A 92 -10.66 5.27 4.67
N LEU A 93 -9.86 4.92 5.68
CA LEU A 93 -10.32 4.73 7.06
C LEU A 93 -10.98 6.00 7.64
N VAL A 94 -10.42 7.17 7.36
CA VAL A 94 -10.99 8.46 7.79
C VAL A 94 -12.33 8.74 7.10
N VAL A 95 -12.39 8.51 5.79
CA VAL A 95 -13.57 8.83 4.95
C VAL A 95 -14.75 7.91 5.23
N LEU A 96 -14.49 6.64 5.51
CA LEU A 96 -15.54 5.66 5.81
C LEU A 96 -16.31 5.99 7.10
N LYS A 97 -15.72 6.79 8.01
CA LYS A 97 -16.29 7.17 9.31
C LYS A 97 -16.82 5.93 10.03
N ALA A 98 -15.89 5.08 10.47
CA ALA A 98 -16.21 3.81 11.11
C ALA A 98 -17.34 3.96 12.15
N PRO A 99 -18.30 3.03 12.18
CA PRO A 99 -19.33 2.99 13.22
C PRO A 99 -18.72 3.10 14.62
N GLY A 100 -19.47 3.69 15.57
CA GLY A 100 -19.02 3.84 16.95
C GLY A 100 -18.72 2.50 17.65
N GLY A 101 -18.16 2.57 18.86
CA GLY A 101 -17.84 1.38 19.65
C GLY A 101 -16.65 0.59 19.10
N ALA A 102 -16.80 -0.73 18.99
CA ALA A 102 -15.71 -1.63 18.59
C ALA A 102 -15.14 -1.30 17.19
N MET A 103 -15.99 -0.93 16.22
CA MET A 103 -15.54 -0.68 14.85
C MET A 103 -14.69 0.60 14.73
N ALA A 104 -14.91 1.59 15.60
CA ALA A 104 -14.04 2.76 15.71
C ALA A 104 -12.63 2.37 16.19
N TRP A 105 -12.54 1.42 17.14
CA TRP A 105 -11.24 0.87 17.56
C TRP A 105 -10.60 0.02 16.47
N THR A 106 -11.35 -0.79 15.74
CA THR A 106 -10.86 -1.52 14.55
C THR A 106 -10.21 -0.58 13.55
N ALA A 107 -10.84 0.56 13.25
CA ALA A 107 -10.26 1.56 12.35
C ALA A 107 -8.96 2.19 12.90
N ARG A 108 -8.91 2.49 14.20
CA ARG A 108 -7.70 3.02 14.85
C ARG A 108 -6.55 2.03 14.83
N PHE A 109 -6.79 0.77 15.20
CA PHE A 109 -5.78 -0.28 15.14
C PHE A 109 -5.34 -0.57 13.70
N GLY A 110 -6.27 -0.53 12.74
CA GLY A 110 -5.94 -0.62 11.31
C GLY A 110 -5.01 0.50 10.86
N ALA A 111 -5.26 1.75 11.27
CA ALA A 111 -4.41 2.89 10.96
C ALA A 111 -3.02 2.77 11.61
N VAL A 112 -2.95 2.38 12.89
CA VAL A 112 -1.68 2.16 13.61
C VAL A 112 -0.87 1.05 12.93
N ALA A 113 -1.50 -0.07 12.58
CA ALA A 113 -0.85 -1.15 11.86
C ALA A 113 -0.36 -0.69 10.47
N ALA A 114 -1.13 0.10 9.73
CA ALA A 114 -0.73 0.62 8.43
C ALA A 114 0.52 1.52 8.53
N VAL A 115 0.57 2.42 9.52
CA VAL A 115 1.74 3.28 9.78
C VAL A 115 2.95 2.45 10.22
N ALA A 116 2.76 1.48 11.11
CA ALA A 116 3.83 0.59 11.55
C ALA A 116 4.39 -0.25 10.39
N ALA A 117 3.52 -0.75 9.50
CA ALA A 117 3.93 -1.45 8.28
C ALA A 117 4.76 -0.55 7.36
N LEU A 118 4.37 0.72 7.19
CA LEU A 118 5.15 1.68 6.40
C LEU A 118 6.52 1.98 7.02
N ALA A 119 6.59 2.12 8.34
CA ALA A 119 7.85 2.33 9.05
C ALA A 119 8.80 1.14 8.91
N LEU A 120 8.28 -0.09 9.08
CA LEU A 120 9.03 -1.32 8.82
C LEU A 120 9.47 -1.42 7.36
N TYR A 121 8.63 -0.98 6.42
CA TYR A 121 8.98 -0.96 5.01
C TYR A 121 10.07 0.08 4.71
N ALA A 122 10.05 1.25 5.34
CA ALA A 122 11.12 2.24 5.22
C ALA A 122 12.47 1.66 5.70
N ALA A 123 12.46 0.98 6.86
CA ALA A 123 13.64 0.31 7.38
C ALA A 123 14.12 -0.81 6.45
N LEU A 124 13.20 -1.63 5.93
CA LEU A 124 13.50 -2.66 4.92
C LEU A 124 14.21 -2.05 3.70
N GLN A 125 13.72 -0.92 3.18
CA GLN A 125 14.29 -0.27 2.01
C GLN A 125 15.69 0.34 2.30
N ALA A 126 15.96 0.74 3.55
CA ALA A 126 17.31 1.12 3.97
C ALA A 126 18.24 -0.10 4.08
N VAL A 127 17.73 -1.25 4.52
CA VAL A 127 18.51 -2.49 4.60
C VAL A 127 18.82 -3.06 3.21
N ASP A 128 17.79 -3.21 2.38
CA ASP A 128 17.89 -3.86 1.07
C ASP A 128 18.44 -2.90 0.00
N GLY A 129 17.78 -1.75 -0.15
CA GLY A 129 18.08 -0.77 -1.19
C GLY A 129 19.39 -0.01 -1.01
N VAL A 130 19.93 0.03 0.22
CA VAL A 130 21.10 0.85 0.55
C VAL A 130 22.21 0.00 1.21
N ALA A 131 21.96 -0.56 2.38
CA ALA A 131 23.00 -1.26 3.14
C ALA A 131 23.50 -2.51 2.40
N LEU A 132 22.59 -3.35 1.91
CA LEU A 132 22.92 -4.57 1.17
C LEU A 132 23.64 -4.20 -0.12
N LYS A 133 23.16 -3.19 -0.86
CA LYS A 133 23.83 -2.70 -2.08
C LYS A 133 25.30 -2.34 -1.85
N HIS A 134 25.58 -1.52 -0.83
CA HIS A 134 26.95 -1.16 -0.50
C HIS A 134 27.79 -2.37 -0.06
N ALA A 135 27.19 -3.32 0.67
CA ALA A 135 27.88 -4.52 1.10
C ALA A 135 28.25 -5.45 -0.06
N VAL A 136 27.34 -5.67 -1.01
CA VAL A 136 27.61 -6.53 -2.19
C VAL A 136 28.58 -5.87 -3.16
N ASP A 137 28.52 -4.56 -3.34
CA ASP A 137 29.49 -3.81 -4.16
C ASP A 137 30.89 -3.90 -3.55
N ALA A 138 31.01 -3.73 -2.24
CA ALA A 138 32.28 -3.88 -1.54
C ALA A 138 32.81 -5.32 -1.59
N TRP A 139 31.92 -6.32 -1.53
CA TRP A 139 32.29 -7.72 -1.64
C TRP A 139 32.85 -8.07 -3.02
N VAL A 140 32.22 -7.62 -4.10
CA VAL A 140 32.59 -8.06 -5.46
C VAL A 140 34.00 -7.63 -5.84
N VAL A 141 34.44 -6.45 -5.37
CA VAL A 141 35.78 -5.89 -5.64
C VAL A 141 36.83 -6.27 -4.59
N ALA A 142 36.44 -6.97 -3.51
CA ALA A 142 37.36 -7.31 -2.44
C ALA A 142 38.43 -8.31 -2.92
N PRO A 143 39.72 -8.06 -2.64
CA PRO A 143 40.77 -9.04 -2.86
C PRO A 143 40.78 -10.12 -1.76
N GLU A 144 41.43 -11.24 -2.04
CA GLU A 144 41.76 -12.21 -1.00
C GLU A 144 42.81 -11.64 -0.03
N PRO A 145 42.71 -11.94 1.28
CA PRO A 145 41.77 -12.86 1.94
C PRO A 145 40.46 -12.20 2.44
N ALA A 146 40.21 -10.92 2.14
CA ALA A 146 39.09 -10.16 2.73
C ALA A 146 37.72 -10.54 2.14
N LYS A 147 37.68 -11.23 1.01
CA LYS A 147 36.46 -11.52 0.24
C LYS A 147 35.43 -12.32 1.04
N ALA A 148 35.87 -13.36 1.74
CA ALA A 148 34.99 -14.19 2.57
C ALA A 148 34.30 -13.37 3.69
N ALA A 149 35.03 -12.49 4.37
CA ALA A 149 34.48 -11.65 5.43
C ALA A 149 33.47 -10.61 4.89
N ARG A 150 33.74 -10.04 3.70
CA ARG A 150 32.80 -9.13 3.04
C ARG A 150 31.53 -9.84 2.60
N PHE A 151 31.64 -11.08 2.11
CA PHE A 151 30.48 -11.91 1.80
C PHE A 151 29.61 -12.14 3.02
N ALA A 152 30.21 -12.59 4.14
CA ALA A 152 29.48 -12.84 5.38
C ALA A 152 28.78 -11.58 5.92
N THR A 153 29.36 -10.40 5.70
CA THR A 153 28.71 -9.11 6.05
C THR A 153 27.45 -8.88 5.20
N ALA A 154 27.53 -9.06 3.88
CA ALA A 154 26.37 -8.92 3.00
C ALA A 154 25.28 -9.95 3.33
N GLU A 155 25.68 -11.18 3.65
CA GLU A 155 24.77 -12.25 4.05
C GLU A 155 24.04 -11.94 5.37
N GLY A 156 24.73 -11.40 6.37
CA GLY A 156 24.10 -10.93 7.60
C GLY A 156 23.03 -9.86 7.36
N ILE A 157 23.28 -8.93 6.43
CA ILE A 157 22.30 -7.90 6.04
C ILE A 157 21.11 -8.54 5.31
N ARG A 158 21.34 -9.54 4.46
CA ARG A 158 20.28 -10.29 3.78
C ARG A 158 19.36 -11.03 4.75
N TRP A 159 19.89 -11.65 5.81
CA TRP A 159 19.03 -12.26 6.83
C TRP A 159 18.24 -11.22 7.64
N LEU A 160 18.83 -10.06 7.90
CA LEU A 160 18.11 -8.95 8.53
C LEU A 160 16.95 -8.47 7.63
N GLU A 161 17.17 -8.39 6.32
CA GLU A 161 16.14 -8.11 5.33
C GLU A 161 14.98 -9.12 5.40
N TRP A 162 15.28 -10.42 5.48
CA TRP A 162 14.25 -11.46 5.61
C TRP A 162 13.38 -11.22 6.83
N GLY A 163 14.00 -10.96 7.98
CA GLY A 163 13.30 -10.64 9.22
C GLY A 163 12.44 -9.38 9.09
N MET A 164 13.00 -8.29 8.55
CA MET A 164 12.25 -7.04 8.36
C MET A 164 11.06 -7.22 7.41
N ARG A 165 11.28 -7.88 6.27
CA ARG A 165 10.22 -8.15 5.29
C ARG A 165 9.14 -9.05 5.86
N SER A 166 9.51 -10.04 6.66
CA SER A 166 8.58 -10.92 7.38
C SER A 166 7.66 -10.14 8.32
N TYR A 167 8.23 -9.39 9.28
CA TYR A 167 7.44 -8.60 10.23
C TYR A 167 6.61 -7.51 9.54
N GLN A 168 7.18 -6.85 8.52
CA GLN A 168 6.45 -5.88 7.71
C GLN A 168 5.22 -6.53 7.04
N SER A 169 5.37 -7.73 6.49
CA SER A 169 4.27 -8.46 5.84
C SER A 169 3.17 -8.83 6.84
N PHE A 170 3.53 -9.31 8.04
CA PHE A 170 2.54 -9.58 9.09
C PHE A 170 1.73 -8.33 9.46
N VAL A 171 2.43 -7.22 9.73
CA VAL A 171 1.78 -5.97 10.18
C VAL A 171 0.93 -5.36 9.05
N LEU A 172 1.39 -5.42 7.80
CA LEU A 172 0.60 -5.01 6.64
C LEU A 172 -0.64 -5.91 6.46
N GLY A 173 -0.49 -7.22 6.65
CA GLY A 173 -1.59 -8.17 6.59
C GLY A 173 -2.69 -7.84 7.60
N VAL A 174 -2.30 -7.56 8.85
CA VAL A 174 -3.22 -7.09 9.89
C VAL A 174 -3.90 -5.76 9.49
N ALA A 175 -3.14 -4.79 8.99
CA ALA A 175 -3.69 -3.50 8.55
C ALA A 175 -4.77 -3.67 7.47
N LEU A 176 -4.53 -4.55 6.50
CA LEU A 176 -5.48 -4.84 5.41
C LEU A 176 -6.73 -5.58 5.90
N ILE A 177 -6.59 -6.55 6.82
CA ILE A 177 -7.72 -7.25 7.43
C ILE A 177 -8.61 -6.28 8.22
N LEU A 178 -8.01 -5.46 9.07
CA LEU A 178 -8.74 -4.48 9.87
C LEU A 178 -9.42 -3.42 8.99
N THR A 179 -8.73 -2.93 7.95
CA THR A 179 -9.32 -1.99 7.00
C THR A 179 -10.46 -2.63 6.22
N GLY A 180 -10.31 -3.89 5.80
CA GLY A 180 -11.37 -4.66 5.14
C GLY A 180 -12.61 -4.82 6.03
N ALA A 181 -12.42 -5.09 7.33
CA ALA A 181 -13.52 -5.15 8.30
C ALA A 181 -14.26 -3.81 8.43
N VAL A 182 -13.54 -2.69 8.45
CA VAL A 182 -14.13 -1.34 8.47
C VAL A 182 -14.91 -1.06 7.19
N VAL A 183 -14.39 -1.44 6.02
CA VAL A 183 -15.10 -1.32 4.73
C VAL A 183 -16.42 -2.08 4.77
N VAL A 184 -16.41 -3.32 5.26
CA VAL A 184 -17.62 -4.16 5.38
C VAL A 184 -18.62 -3.55 6.36
N GLY A 185 -18.16 -3.07 7.52
CA GLY A 185 -19.02 -2.56 8.59
C GLY A 185 -19.54 -1.14 8.38
N ALA A 186 -18.85 -0.31 7.59
CA ALA A 186 -19.27 1.07 7.35
C ALA A 186 -20.47 1.17 6.37
N HIS A 187 -20.68 0.15 5.53
CA HIS A 187 -21.74 0.12 4.51
C HIS A 187 -21.77 1.35 3.57
N ARG A 188 -20.62 2.01 3.38
CA ARG A 188 -20.48 3.21 2.53
C ARG A 188 -20.03 2.90 1.10
N ILE A 189 -19.33 1.77 0.92
CA ILE A 189 -18.86 1.26 -0.36
C ILE A 189 -19.16 -0.24 -0.45
N SER A 190 -18.88 -0.87 -1.60
CA SER A 190 -19.10 -2.31 -1.78
C SER A 190 -18.39 -3.15 -0.72
N ARG A 191 -19.12 -4.05 -0.05
CA ARG A 191 -18.56 -4.98 0.94
C ARG A 191 -17.54 -5.95 0.32
N LEU A 192 -17.68 -6.24 -0.97
CA LEU A 192 -16.78 -7.11 -1.71
C LEU A 192 -15.36 -6.53 -1.78
N ILE A 193 -15.20 -5.21 -1.84
CA ILE A 193 -13.89 -4.55 -1.71
C ILE A 193 -13.27 -4.90 -0.35
N GLY A 194 -14.04 -4.83 0.73
CA GLY A 194 -13.55 -5.15 2.07
C GLY A 194 -13.13 -6.62 2.23
N TYR A 195 -13.87 -7.56 1.64
CA TYR A 195 -13.47 -8.98 1.63
C TYR A 195 -12.19 -9.23 0.83
N LEU A 196 -12.02 -8.58 -0.32
CA LEU A 196 -10.79 -8.66 -1.11
C LEU A 196 -9.59 -8.08 -0.35
N MET A 197 -9.79 -6.98 0.38
CA MET A 197 -8.74 -6.42 1.27
C MET A 197 -8.37 -7.40 2.39
N ALA A 198 -9.35 -8.03 3.04
CA ALA A 198 -9.08 -9.02 4.07
C ALA A 198 -8.33 -10.24 3.52
N LEU A 199 -8.73 -10.74 2.34
CA LEU A 199 -8.03 -11.83 1.66
C LEU A 199 -6.60 -11.44 1.24
N THR A 200 -6.40 -10.20 0.81
CA THR A 200 -5.06 -9.64 0.56
C THR A 200 -4.23 -9.73 1.85
N GLY A 201 -4.81 -9.34 2.97
CA GLY A 201 -4.12 -9.40 4.26
C GLY A 201 -3.74 -10.82 4.66
N LEU A 202 -4.60 -11.81 4.46
CA LEU A 202 -4.28 -13.22 4.68
C LEU A 202 -3.11 -13.70 3.80
N ALA A 203 -3.05 -13.28 2.54
CA ALA A 203 -1.91 -13.57 1.66
C ALA A 203 -0.61 -12.98 2.23
N TYR A 204 -0.63 -11.76 2.79
CA TYR A 204 0.52 -11.15 3.45
C TYR A 204 0.92 -11.83 4.77
N LEU A 205 -0.03 -12.37 5.55
CA LEU A 205 0.31 -13.18 6.72
C LEU A 205 1.07 -14.46 6.30
N ALA A 206 0.63 -15.11 5.23
CA ALA A 206 1.32 -16.27 4.68
C ALA A 206 2.73 -15.89 4.16
N GLN A 207 2.86 -14.76 3.46
CA GLN A 207 4.17 -14.23 3.05
C GLN A 207 5.08 -13.98 4.26
N GLY A 208 4.56 -13.34 5.30
CA GLY A 208 5.33 -13.05 6.52
C GLY A 208 5.90 -14.32 7.14
N TRP A 209 5.09 -15.37 7.23
CA TRP A 209 5.53 -16.67 7.75
C TRP A 209 6.62 -17.30 6.91
N ILE A 210 6.40 -17.44 5.60
CA ILE A 210 7.32 -18.11 4.69
C ILE A 210 8.65 -17.34 4.63
N ILE A 211 8.60 -16.02 4.48
CA ILE A 211 9.81 -15.19 4.40
C ILE A 211 10.63 -15.28 5.69
N GLY A 212 9.97 -15.31 6.85
CA GLY A 212 10.67 -15.41 8.12
C GLY A 212 11.32 -16.77 8.35
N ALA A 213 10.72 -17.85 7.85
CA ALA A 213 11.21 -19.22 8.05
C ALA A 213 12.23 -19.67 6.99
N GLU A 214 12.03 -19.27 5.74
CA GLU A 214 12.73 -19.81 4.57
C GLU A 214 13.38 -18.74 3.69
N GLY A 215 13.27 -17.46 4.06
CA GLY A 215 13.69 -16.36 3.19
C GLY A 215 12.82 -16.24 1.95
N PHE A 216 13.41 -15.84 0.83
CA PHE A 216 12.67 -15.61 -0.41
C PHE A 216 12.54 -16.90 -1.25
N SER A 217 12.06 -17.97 -0.60
CA SER A 217 11.86 -19.27 -1.24
C SER A 217 10.70 -19.26 -2.26
N GLN A 218 10.70 -20.25 -3.17
CA GLN A 218 9.63 -20.45 -4.16
C GLN A 218 8.26 -20.72 -3.52
N ALA A 219 8.21 -21.15 -2.25
CA ALA A 219 6.95 -21.30 -1.52
C ALA A 219 6.17 -19.97 -1.43
N ASN A 220 6.87 -18.84 -1.50
CA ASN A 220 6.28 -17.51 -1.42
C ASN A 220 5.65 -17.02 -2.74
N THR A 221 5.84 -17.73 -3.85
CA THR A 221 5.36 -17.33 -5.18
C THR A 221 3.84 -17.16 -5.22
N ILE A 222 3.08 -18.13 -4.73
CA ILE A 222 1.61 -18.08 -4.75
C ILE A 222 1.08 -16.96 -3.83
N PRO A 223 1.49 -16.85 -2.55
CA PRO A 223 1.07 -15.75 -1.68
C PRO A 223 1.40 -14.36 -2.24
N THR A 224 2.56 -14.21 -2.90
CA THR A 224 2.97 -12.96 -3.53
C THR A 224 2.07 -12.59 -4.70
N LEU A 225 1.87 -13.50 -5.64
CA LEU A 225 1.00 -13.28 -6.80
C LEU A 225 -0.45 -13.01 -6.38
N ALA A 226 -0.95 -13.76 -5.38
CA ALA A 226 -2.27 -13.53 -4.82
C ALA A 226 -2.39 -12.13 -4.23
N GLY A 227 -1.40 -11.67 -3.43
CA GLY A 227 -1.37 -10.32 -2.89
C GLY A 227 -1.40 -9.24 -3.98
N ILE A 228 -0.57 -9.38 -5.02
CA ILE A 228 -0.50 -8.45 -6.16
C ILE A 228 -1.85 -8.36 -6.88
N VAL A 229 -2.41 -9.51 -7.27
CA VAL A 229 -3.68 -9.58 -8.01
C VAL A 229 -4.83 -9.02 -7.16
N LEU A 230 -4.90 -9.37 -5.88
CA LEU A 230 -5.96 -8.89 -5.01
C LEU A 230 -5.87 -7.37 -4.81
N ILE A 231 -4.66 -6.80 -4.61
CA ILE A 231 -4.47 -5.35 -4.55
C ILE A 231 -4.93 -4.67 -5.84
N LEU A 232 -4.53 -5.19 -7.00
CA LEU A 232 -4.98 -4.67 -8.28
C LEU A 232 -6.50 -4.65 -8.36
N VAL A 233 -7.16 -5.78 -8.08
CA VAL A 233 -8.60 -5.92 -8.21
C VAL A 233 -9.34 -4.97 -7.28
N TRP A 234 -9.01 -4.94 -5.98
CA TRP A 234 -9.75 -4.07 -5.07
C TRP A 234 -9.44 -2.60 -5.27
N SER A 235 -8.20 -2.23 -5.63
CA SER A 235 -7.83 -0.83 -5.85
C SER A 235 -8.45 -0.26 -7.13
N VAL A 236 -8.48 -1.02 -8.22
CA VAL A 236 -9.18 -0.65 -9.46
C VAL A 236 -10.68 -0.56 -9.21
N TRP A 237 -11.26 -1.53 -8.50
CA TRP A 237 -12.69 -1.48 -8.17
C TRP A 237 -13.03 -0.25 -7.31
N LEU A 238 -12.22 0.04 -6.30
CA LEU A 238 -12.37 1.23 -5.47
C LEU A 238 -12.25 2.51 -6.32
N LEU A 239 -11.27 2.59 -7.23
CA LEU A 239 -11.06 3.71 -8.13
C LEU A 239 -12.26 3.94 -9.04
N VAL A 240 -12.69 2.92 -9.77
CA VAL A 240 -13.85 3.00 -10.67
C VAL A 240 -15.11 3.40 -9.87
N SER A 241 -15.32 2.82 -8.68
CA SER A 241 -16.48 3.15 -7.84
C SER A 241 -16.45 4.60 -7.34
N ALA A 242 -15.29 5.10 -6.92
CA ALA A 242 -15.14 6.46 -6.42
C ALA A 242 -15.37 7.52 -7.51
N TRP A 243 -14.88 7.24 -8.72
CA TRP A 243 -14.98 8.17 -9.86
C TRP A 243 -16.34 8.11 -10.57
N PHE A 244 -16.88 6.91 -10.79
CA PHE A 244 -18.07 6.69 -11.63
C PHE A 244 -19.33 6.23 -10.89
N GLY A 245 -19.30 6.05 -9.56
CA GLY A 245 -20.51 5.72 -8.80
C GLY A 245 -21.62 6.78 -8.99
N LYS A 246 -22.89 6.43 -8.78
CA LYS A 246 -23.99 7.40 -8.75
C LYS A 246 -24.13 7.98 -7.34
N ASP A 247 -24.43 9.28 -7.24
CA ASP A 247 -24.65 9.89 -5.92
C ASP A 247 -25.89 9.25 -5.33
N ALA A 248 -25.76 8.66 -4.14
CA ALA A 248 -26.92 8.20 -3.41
C ALA A 248 -27.78 9.45 -3.13
N PRO A 249 -29.07 9.47 -3.48
CA PRO A 249 -29.93 10.59 -3.14
C PRO A 249 -29.84 10.80 -1.64
N THR A 250 -29.55 12.05 -1.23
CA THR A 250 -29.51 12.46 0.16
C THR A 250 -30.84 12.10 0.81
N ARG A 251 -30.89 10.99 1.55
CA ARG A 251 -32.00 10.72 2.46
C ARG A 251 -31.85 11.72 3.60
N GLY A 252 -32.59 12.82 3.50
CA GLY A 252 -32.74 13.79 4.57
C GLY A 252 -33.11 13.08 5.87
N ARG A 253 -32.38 13.39 6.92
CA ARG A 253 -32.82 13.26 8.31
C ARG A 253 -32.69 14.63 8.93
#